data_AF-A0A7X7WCI2-F1
#
_entry.id   AF-A0A7X7WCI2-F1
#
_cell.length_a   1.000
_cell.length_b   1.000
_cell.length_c   1.000
_cell.angle_alpha   90.00
_cell.angle_beta   90.00
_cell.angle_gamma   90.00
#
_symmetry.space_group_name_H-M   'P 1'
#
loop_
_entity.id
_entity.type
_entity.pdbx_description
1 polymer ?
#
loop_
_entity_poly.entity_id
_entity_poly.type
_entity_poly.pdbx_seq_one_letter_code
_entity_poly.pdbx_strand_id
1 'polypeptide(L)'
;MPVYFISYTVLFWIPSFLFLIFLYKPLDRTIKKAFWLTSFIMAVVSIIMEYLYIKFDVWSFSQNIDPLLGIWFWKAPVEEYVYWFGATPFCLSLYLAYTRLFEKIKLRNK
;
A
#
# COMPACT_ATOMS: atom_id res chain seq x y z
N MET A 1 5.26 -17.08 2.23
CA MET A 1 6.40 -17.40 1.35
C MET A 1 7.30 -16.18 1.16
N PRO A 2 8.64 -16.32 1.24
CA PRO A 2 9.58 -15.21 1.01
C PRO A 2 9.36 -14.52 -0.33
N VAL A 3 8.96 -15.30 -1.36
CA VAL A 3 8.72 -14.79 -2.71
C VAL A 3 7.56 -13.80 -2.77
N TYR A 4 6.45 -14.03 -2.08
CA TYR A 4 5.32 -13.08 -2.06
C TYR A 4 5.70 -11.81 -1.29
N PHE A 5 6.35 -11.95 -0.13
CA PHE A 5 6.86 -10.79 0.62
C PHE A 5 7.80 -9.93 -0.22
N ILE A 6 8.76 -10.57 -0.91
CA ILE A 6 9.70 -9.90 -1.81
C ILE A 6 8.95 -9.27 -2.98
N SER A 7 8.03 -10.02 -3.61
CA SER A 7 7.24 -9.54 -4.74
C SER A 7 6.42 -8.32 -4.36
N TYR A 8 5.73 -8.34 -3.21
CA TYR A 8 4.94 -7.21 -2.74
C TYR A 8 5.81 -6.00 -2.40
N THR A 9 6.96 -6.23 -1.78
CA THR A 9 7.93 -5.16 -1.52
C THR A 9 8.43 -4.54 -2.83
N VAL A 10 8.81 -5.36 -3.79
CA VAL A 10 9.34 -4.91 -5.09
C VAL A 10 8.27 -4.22 -5.93
N LEU A 11 7.05 -4.73 -5.96
CA LEU A 11 5.98 -4.21 -6.81
C LEU A 11 5.27 -3.00 -6.22
N PHE A 12 5.05 -2.95 -4.91
CA PHE A 12 4.27 -1.88 -4.28
C PHE A 12 5.17 -0.83 -3.60
N TRP A 13 6.14 -1.28 -2.80
CA TRP A 13 6.93 -0.36 -1.98
C TRP A 13 8.03 0.35 -2.76
N ILE A 14 8.76 -0.36 -3.63
CA ILE A 14 9.83 0.28 -4.41
C ILE A 14 9.28 1.41 -5.30
N PRO A 15 8.21 1.23 -6.10
CA PRO A 15 7.71 2.32 -6.93
C PRO A 15 7.13 3.47 -6.10
N SER A 16 6.46 3.17 -4.97
CA SER A 16 6.00 4.19 -4.02
C SER A 16 7.17 4.99 -3.46
N PHE A 17 8.28 4.33 -3.11
CA PHE A 17 9.46 4.98 -2.57
C PHE A 17 10.17 5.85 -3.61
N LEU A 18 10.29 5.35 -4.84
CA LEU A 18 10.82 6.13 -5.96
C LEU A 18 9.95 7.39 -6.21
N PHE A 19 8.63 7.27 -6.16
CA PHE A 19 7.74 8.41 -6.25
C PHE A 19 7.99 9.43 -5.12
N LEU A 20 8.14 8.95 -3.88
CA LEU A 20 8.44 9.79 -2.72
C LEU A 20 9.77 10.56 -2.87
N ILE A 21 10.78 9.95 -3.47
CA ILE A 21 12.08 10.61 -3.70
C ILE A 21 11.98 11.64 -4.83
N PHE A 22 11.43 11.26 -5.98
CA PHE A 22 11.58 12.03 -7.21
C PHE A 22 10.42 13.01 -7.48
N LEU A 23 9.19 12.65 -7.12
CA LEU A 23 7.98 13.36 -7.57
C LEU A 23 7.18 13.98 -6.43
N TYR A 24 7.44 13.59 -5.17
CA TYR A 24 6.68 14.06 -4.01
C TYR A 24 7.06 15.46 -3.52
N LYS A 25 8.36 15.81 -3.50
CA LYS A 25 8.85 17.13 -3.05
C LYS A 25 8.13 18.31 -3.71
N PRO A 26 7.87 18.33 -5.03
CA PRO A 26 7.20 19.44 -5.70
C PRO A 26 5.66 19.40 -5.63
N LEU A 27 5.04 18.50 -4.86
CA LEU A 27 3.58 18.50 -4.65
C LEU A 27 3.16 19.58 -3.64
N ASP A 28 1.94 20.09 -3.82
CA ASP A 28 1.32 21.01 -2.88
C ASP A 28 1.08 20.38 -1.51
N ARG A 29 1.11 21.22 -0.46
CA ARG A 29 0.91 20.78 0.92
C ARG A 29 -0.43 20.09 1.13
N THR A 30 -1.48 20.52 0.42
CA THR A 30 -2.81 19.91 0.49
C THR A 30 -2.80 18.49 -0.07
N ILE A 31 -2.20 18.28 -1.25
CA ILE A 31 -2.06 16.94 -1.86
C ILE A 31 -1.21 16.03 -0.98
N LYS A 32 -0.10 16.55 -0.45
CA LYS A 32 0.78 15.80 0.47
C LYS A 32 0.04 15.32 1.73
N LYS A 33 -0.80 16.17 2.32
CA LYS A 33 -1.65 15.82 3.46
C LYS A 33 -2.68 14.77 3.07
N ALA A 34 -3.34 14.95 1.94
CA ALA A 34 -4.33 13.99 1.44
C ALA A 34 -3.69 12.60 1.21
N PHE A 35 -2.51 12.54 0.59
CA PHE A 35 -1.77 11.30 0.39
C PHE A 35 -1.57 10.52 1.70
N TRP A 36 -0.96 11.15 2.71
CA TRP A 36 -0.67 10.48 3.97
C TRP A 36 -1.93 10.17 4.77
N LEU A 37 -2.93 11.04 4.75
CA LEU A 37 -4.19 10.81 5.43
C LEU A 37 -4.94 9.62 4.84
N THR A 38 -5.03 9.54 3.50
CA THR A 38 -5.65 8.41 2.81
C THR A 38 -4.88 7.12 3.07
N SER A 39 -3.54 7.14 2.97
CA SER A 39 -2.71 5.97 3.31
C SER A 39 -2.92 5.51 4.75
N PHE A 40 -3.02 6.43 5.70
CA PHE A 40 -3.26 6.11 7.11
C PHE A 40 -4.66 5.52 7.34
N ILE A 41 -5.71 6.15 6.78
CA ILE A 41 -7.08 5.64 6.89
C ILE A 41 -7.17 4.24 6.30
N MET A 42 -6.59 4.02 5.12
CA MET A 42 -6.59 2.71 4.48
C MET A 42 -5.80 1.68 5.28
N ALA A 43 -4.66 2.05 5.88
CA ALA A 43 -3.93 1.14 6.77
C ALA A 43 -4.79 0.69 7.97
N VAL A 44 -5.55 1.60 8.59
CA VAL A 44 -6.49 1.26 9.66
C VAL A 44 -7.60 0.33 9.16
N VAL A 45 -8.20 0.64 8.02
CA VAL A 45 -9.23 -0.22 7.39
C VAL A 45 -8.67 -1.61 7.10
N SER A 46 -7.46 -1.70 6.57
CA SER A 46 -6.79 -2.98 6.30
C SER A 46 -6.56 -3.80 7.55
N ILE A 47 -6.18 -3.18 8.68
CA ILE A 47 -6.06 -3.89 9.98
C ILE A 47 -7.43 -4.44 10.42
N ILE A 48 -8.50 -3.66 10.27
CA ILE A 48 -9.86 -4.10 10.63
C ILE A 48 -10.28 -5.28 9.73
N MET A 49 -10.04 -5.17 8.42
CA MET A 49 -10.36 -6.23 7.46
C MET A 49 -9.57 -7.51 7.76
N GLU A 50 -8.30 -7.39 8.10
CA GLU A 50 -7.45 -8.52 8.49
C GLU A 50 -8.02 -9.26 9.70
N TYR A 51 -8.50 -8.53 10.71
CA TYR A 51 -9.16 -9.13 11.87
C TYR A 51 -10.43 -9.90 11.47
N LEU A 52 -11.21 -9.37 10.52
CA LEU A 52 -12.38 -10.08 9.99
C LEU A 52 -11.96 -11.33 9.21
N TYR A 53 -10.90 -11.28 8.40
CA TYR A 53 -10.42 -12.43 7.62
C TYR A 53 -9.93 -13.56 8.52
N ILE A 54 -9.23 -13.25 9.61
CA ILE A 54 -8.89 -14.23 10.64
C ILE A 54 -10.16 -14.82 11.27
N LYS A 55 -11.14 -13.98 11.62
CA LYS A 55 -12.38 -14.44 12.25
C LYS A 55 -13.21 -15.38 11.35
N PHE A 56 -13.20 -15.14 10.05
CA PHE A 56 -13.92 -15.96 9.06
C PHE A 56 -13.08 -17.09 8.45
N ASP A 57 -11.89 -17.34 8.99
CA ASP A 57 -10.99 -18.42 8.57
C ASP A 57 -10.62 -18.40 7.08
N VAL A 58 -10.60 -17.20 6.48
CA VAL A 58 -10.27 -17.01 5.05
C VAL A 58 -8.85 -17.48 4.76
N TRP A 59 -7.96 -17.40 5.74
CA TRP A 59 -6.54 -17.72 5.61
C TRP A 59 -6.24 -19.22 5.61
N SER A 60 -7.10 -20.07 6.18
CA SER A 60 -6.90 -21.52 6.15
C SER A 60 -6.98 -22.08 4.73
N PHE A 61 -7.73 -21.42 3.84
CA PHE A 61 -7.71 -21.75 2.40
C PHE A 61 -6.33 -21.49 1.79
N SER A 62 -5.72 -20.33 2.08
CA SER A 62 -4.39 -19.98 1.56
C SER A 62 -3.30 -20.89 2.11
N GLN A 63 -3.31 -21.23 3.40
CA GLN A 63 -2.29 -22.11 3.99
C GLN A 63 -2.28 -23.53 3.41
N ASN A 64 -3.45 -24.05 3.02
CA ASN A 64 -3.56 -25.40 2.44
C ASN A 64 -3.00 -25.49 1.01
N ILE A 65 -2.93 -24.35 0.29
CA ILE A 65 -2.47 -24.30 -1.10
C ILE A 65 -1.03 -23.74 -1.16
N ASP A 66 -0.73 -22.71 -0.36
CA ASP A 66 0.53 -21.98 -0.34
C ASP A 66 0.96 -21.60 1.11
N PRO A 67 2.00 -22.24 1.68
CA PRO A 67 2.44 -21.94 3.05
C PRO A 67 3.05 -20.55 3.24
N LEU A 68 2.61 -19.83 4.28
CA LEU A 68 3.06 -18.49 4.67
C LEU A 68 4.51 -18.51 5.25
N LEU A 69 5.18 -17.36 5.35
CA LEU A 69 6.56 -17.23 5.91
C LEU A 69 6.64 -17.67 7.38
N GLY A 70 5.50 -17.75 8.07
CA GLY A 70 5.45 -18.07 9.49
C GLY A 70 5.88 -16.91 10.40
N ILE A 71 6.00 -15.69 9.88
CA ILE A 71 6.19 -14.48 10.70
C ILE A 71 4.82 -13.88 10.94
N TRP A 72 4.41 -13.87 12.20
CA TRP A 72 3.08 -13.44 12.62
C TRP A 72 3.16 -12.16 13.44
N PHE A 73 2.34 -11.17 13.09
CA PHE A 73 2.11 -9.99 13.90
C PHE A 73 0.67 -10.02 14.41
N TRP A 74 0.48 -10.06 15.72
CA TRP A 74 -0.85 -10.04 16.36
C TRP A 74 -1.87 -11.05 15.77
N LYS A 75 -1.40 -12.24 15.37
CA LYS A 75 -2.18 -13.35 14.76
C LYS A 75 -2.45 -13.26 13.24
N ALA A 76 -1.91 -12.25 12.54
CA ALA A 76 -1.92 -12.21 11.07
C ALA A 76 -0.50 -12.36 10.48
N PRO A 77 -0.37 -12.93 9.28
CA PRO A 77 0.91 -13.02 8.58
C PRO A 77 1.43 -11.64 8.17
N VAL A 78 2.72 -11.40 8.37
CA VAL A 78 3.36 -10.11 8.04
C VAL A 78 3.30 -9.79 6.55
N GLU A 79 3.29 -10.78 5.67
CA GLU A 79 3.21 -10.57 4.22
C GLU A 79 1.98 -9.78 3.78
N GLU A 80 0.85 -10.00 4.45
CA GLU A 80 -0.41 -9.35 4.11
C GLU A 80 -0.38 -7.87 4.49
N TYR A 81 0.21 -7.55 5.64
CA TYR A 81 0.42 -6.15 6.01
C TYR A 81 1.32 -5.42 5.01
N VAL A 82 2.34 -6.08 4.46
CA VAL A 82 3.20 -5.49 3.42
C VAL A 82 2.42 -5.21 2.15
N TYR A 83 1.55 -6.13 1.73
CA TYR A 83 0.66 -5.91 0.59
C TYR A 83 -0.32 -4.76 0.86
N TRP A 84 -1.13 -4.87 1.92
CA TRP A 84 -2.20 -3.93 2.20
C TRP A 84 -1.71 -2.50 2.46
N PHE A 85 -0.59 -2.36 3.19
CA PHE A 85 -0.01 -1.05 3.47
C PHE A 85 0.77 -0.49 2.30
N GLY A 86 1.28 -1.33 1.39
CA GLY A 86 1.98 -0.90 0.18
C GLY A 86 1.03 -0.54 -0.97
N ALA A 87 -0.12 -1.22 -1.08
CA ALA A 87 -1.04 -1.07 -2.20
C ALA A 87 -1.63 0.35 -2.30
N THR A 88 -2.08 0.91 -1.18
CA THR A 88 -2.64 2.27 -1.16
C THR A 88 -1.63 3.35 -1.59
N PRO A 89 -0.45 3.49 -0.94
CA PRO A 89 0.54 4.47 -1.38
C PRO A 89 1.03 4.22 -2.80
N PHE A 90 1.06 2.97 -3.28
CA PHE A 90 1.37 2.65 -4.67
C PHE A 90 0.35 3.21 -5.66
N CYS A 91 -0.93 2.92 -5.45
CA CYS A 91 -2.01 3.42 -6.31
C CYS A 91 -2.04 4.96 -6.32
N LEU A 92 -1.87 5.59 -5.15
CA LEU A 92 -1.80 7.05 -5.05
C LEU A 92 -0.56 7.62 -5.73
N SER A 93 0.59 6.95 -5.60
CA SER A 93 1.84 7.34 -6.26
C SER A 93 1.71 7.27 -7.78
N LEU A 94 1.11 6.20 -8.31
CA LEU A 94 0.83 6.06 -9.74
C LEU A 94 -0.12 7.14 -10.24
N TYR A 95 -1.22 7.36 -9.54
CA TYR A 95 -2.19 8.39 -9.89
C TYR A 95 -1.54 9.78 -9.95
N LEU A 96 -0.83 10.16 -8.88
CA LEU A 96 -0.18 11.47 -8.81
C LEU A 96 1.00 11.60 -9.77
N ALA A 97 1.75 10.52 -10.04
CA ALA A 97 2.81 10.50 -11.04
C ALA A 97 2.24 10.68 -12.44
N TYR A 98 1.17 9.93 -12.78
CA TYR A 98 0.47 10.06 -14.05
C TYR A 98 -0.07 11.46 -14.23
N THR A 99 -0.80 11.96 -13.24
CA THR A 99 -1.32 13.32 -13.26
C THR A 99 -0.19 14.31 -13.41
N ARG A 100 0.94 14.18 -12.73
CA ARG A 100 2.04 15.16 -12.86
C ARG A 100 2.77 15.11 -14.21
N LEU A 101 3.01 13.92 -14.74
CA LEU A 101 3.86 13.70 -15.92
C LEU A 101 3.10 13.91 -17.23
N PHE A 102 1.84 13.49 -17.29
CA PHE A 102 1.07 13.43 -18.53
C PHE A 102 -0.07 14.43 -18.54
N GLU A 103 -0.73 14.62 -17.40
CA GLU A 103 -1.76 15.63 -17.30
C GLU A 103 -1.14 16.96 -16.83
N LYS A 104 -0.98 17.92 -17.73
CA LYS A 104 -0.87 19.33 -17.31
C LYS A 104 -2.18 19.81 -16.66
N ILE A 105 -2.76 19.08 -15.69
CA ILE A 105 -3.81 19.58 -14.82
C ILE A 105 -3.17 20.68 -13.99
N LYS A 106 -3.26 21.90 -14.53
CA LYS A 106 -3.95 23.04 -13.91
C LYS A 106 -3.91 23.09 -12.37
N LEU A 107 -2.78 22.80 -11.75
CA LEU A 107 -2.44 23.23 -10.38
C LEU A 107 -1.99 24.71 -10.40
N ARG A 108 -2.59 25.48 -11.31
CA ARG A 108 -2.55 26.93 -11.36
C ARG A 108 -4.01 27.36 -11.23
N ASN A 109 -4.30 28.03 -10.11
CA ASN A 109 -5.55 28.69 -9.76
C ASN A 109 -6.56 27.83 -8.99
N LYS A 110 -6.38 27.78 -7.67
CA LYS A 110 -7.24 28.55 -6.77
C LYS A 110 -6.49 28.92 -5.50
#